data_AF-A0A3L7T864-F1
#
_entry.id   AF-A0A3L7T864-F1
#
_cell.length_a   1.000
_cell.length_b   1.000
_cell.length_c   1.000
_cell.angle_alpha   90.00
_cell.angle_beta   90.00
_cell.angle_gamma   90.00
#
_symmetry.space_group_name_H-M   'P 1'
#
loop_
_entity.id
_entity.type
_entity.pdbx_description
1 polymer ?
#
loop_
_entity_poly.entity_id
_entity_poly.type
_entity_poly.pdbx_seq_one_letter_code
_entity_poly.pdbx_strand_id
1 'polypeptide(L)'
;MVGELRRRLTLSNHDADGVAHALDAREALLAGFDALEPAARVRLMAGPGFDTALEILHAELPADAARWKSQADATLPERALPEPLVDGNALVAEGMRPGPRFKVLLDLAMDAQIEGRVTTRAQALELVRHAATTLGSPKVDKA
;
A
#
# COMPACT_ATOMS: atom_id res chain seq x y z
N MET A 1 14.72 -13.12 -15.28
CA MET A 1 14.31 -12.52 -16.57
C MET A 1 14.66 -11.02 -16.64
N VAL A 2 14.11 -10.15 -15.78
CA VAL A 2 14.37 -8.69 -15.85
C VAL A 2 15.87 -8.32 -15.72
N GLY A 3 16.61 -8.91 -14.78
CA GLY A 3 18.04 -8.59 -14.59
C GLY A 3 18.95 -8.98 -15.75
N GLU A 4 18.55 -9.93 -16.59
CA GLU A 4 19.28 -10.33 -17.79
C GLU A 4 18.97 -9.38 -18.96
N LEU A 5 17.69 -9.02 -19.15
CA LEU A 5 17.25 -8.04 -20.15
C LEU A 5 17.85 -6.66 -19.88
N ARG A 6 17.96 -6.22 -18.62
CA ARG A 6 18.62 -4.96 -18.25
C ARG A 6 20.03 -4.84 -18.85
N ARG A 7 20.84 -5.90 -18.75
CA ARG A 7 22.21 -5.90 -19.26
C ARG A 7 22.26 -5.89 -20.79
N ARG A 8 21.34 -6.62 -21.43
CA ARG A 8 21.30 -6.77 -22.89
C ARG A 8 20.72 -5.57 -23.62
N LEU A 9 19.78 -4.86 -22.98
CA LEU A 9 19.12 -3.68 -23.51
C LEU A 9 19.70 -2.36 -22.94
N THR A 10 20.77 -2.44 -22.15
CA THR A 10 21.42 -1.28 -21.50
C THR A 10 20.44 -0.38 -20.74
N LEU A 11 19.45 -0.97 -20.08
CA LEU A 11 18.45 -0.23 -19.32
C LEU A 11 19.08 0.40 -18.08
N SER A 12 18.66 1.63 -17.76
CA SER A 12 19.02 2.25 -16.48
C SER A 12 18.38 1.46 -15.32
N ASN A 13 18.86 1.66 -14.09
CA ASN A 13 18.21 1.06 -12.92
C ASN A 13 16.76 1.54 -12.81
N HIS A 14 16.50 2.81 -13.11
CA HIS A 14 15.15 3.37 -13.11
C HIS A 14 14.23 2.65 -14.11
N ASP A 15 14.70 2.39 -15.32
CA ASP A 15 13.91 1.68 -16.33
C ASP A 15 13.68 0.21 -15.92
N ALA A 16 14.69 -0.44 -15.34
CA ALA A 16 14.58 -1.81 -14.87
C ALA A 16 13.58 -1.95 -13.71
N ASP A 17 13.62 -1.01 -12.76
CA ASP A 17 12.69 -0.96 -11.63
C ASP A 17 11.27 -0.65 -12.13
N GLY A 18 11.12 0.30 -13.06
CA GLY A 18 9.83 0.62 -13.68
C GLY A 18 9.19 -0.59 -14.39
N VAL A 19 9.98 -1.34 -15.16
CA VAL A 19 9.52 -2.59 -15.80
C VAL A 19 9.15 -3.65 -14.76
N ALA A 20 9.97 -3.84 -13.71
CA ALA A 20 9.67 -4.79 -12.66
C ALA A 20 8.34 -4.45 -11.96
N HIS A 21 8.16 -3.19 -11.57
CA HIS A 21 6.93 -2.72 -10.93
C HIS A 21 5.69 -2.89 -11.82
N ALA A 22 5.79 -2.59 -13.11
CA ALA A 22 4.67 -2.79 -14.04
C ALA A 22 4.29 -4.27 -14.17
N LEU A 23 5.28 -5.18 -14.19
CA LEU A 23 5.02 -6.62 -14.26
C LEU A 23 4.41 -7.16 -12.97
N ASP A 24 4.92 -6.74 -11.80
CA ASP A 24 4.37 -7.12 -10.49
C ASP A 24 2.91 -6.63 -10.34
N ALA A 25 2.63 -5.38 -10.72
CA ALA A 25 1.28 -4.83 -10.68
C ALA A 25 0.34 -5.53 -11.66
N ARG A 26 0.82 -5.88 -12.86
CA ARG A 26 0.06 -6.67 -13.85
C ARG A 26 -0.30 -8.05 -13.30
N GLU A 27 0.64 -8.75 -12.67
CA GLU A 27 0.40 -10.05 -12.05
C GLU A 27 -0.66 -9.94 -10.95
N ALA A 28 -0.56 -8.93 -10.08
CA ALA A 28 -1.55 -8.68 -9.03
C ALA A 28 -2.96 -8.38 -9.59
N LEU A 29 -3.06 -7.58 -10.65
CA LEU A 29 -4.33 -7.28 -11.33
C LEU A 29 -4.98 -8.55 -11.88
N LEU A 30 -4.20 -9.40 -12.57
CA LEU A 30 -4.66 -10.67 -13.14
C LEU A 30 -5.02 -11.71 -12.07
N ALA A 31 -4.34 -11.70 -10.92
CA ALA A 31 -4.66 -12.58 -9.80
C ALA A 31 -6.05 -12.28 -9.19
N GLY A 32 -6.55 -11.05 -9.35
CA GLY A 32 -7.95 -10.71 -9.05
C GLY A 32 -8.12 -9.37 -8.35
N PHE A 33 -8.05 -8.26 -9.10
CA PHE A 33 -8.25 -6.91 -8.58
C PHE A 33 -9.56 -6.72 -7.80
N ASP A 34 -10.66 -7.26 -8.34
CA ASP A 34 -11.99 -7.07 -7.77
C ASP A 34 -12.22 -7.87 -6.48
N ALA A 35 -11.41 -8.91 -6.25
CA ALA A 35 -11.45 -9.75 -5.07
C ALA A 35 -10.52 -9.26 -3.94
N LEU A 36 -9.67 -8.25 -4.19
CA LEU A 36 -8.79 -7.69 -3.17
C LEU A 36 -9.60 -6.97 -2.08
N GLU A 37 -9.14 -7.13 -0.83
CA GLU A 37 -9.58 -6.30 0.28
C GLU A 37 -9.39 -4.80 -0.05
N PRO A 38 -10.26 -3.90 0.45
CA PRO A 38 -10.24 -2.50 0.03
C PRO A 38 -8.88 -1.82 0.23
N ALA A 39 -8.24 -2.02 1.39
CA ALA A 39 -6.91 -1.47 1.66
C ALA A 39 -5.84 -2.00 0.70
N ALA A 40 -5.85 -3.31 0.42
CA ALA A 40 -4.92 -3.92 -0.53
C ALA A 40 -5.12 -3.37 -1.95
N ARG A 41 -6.37 -3.15 -2.35
CA ARG A 41 -6.72 -2.58 -3.65
C ARG A 41 -6.22 -1.14 -3.81
N VAL A 42 -6.44 -0.30 -2.80
CA VAL A 42 -5.96 1.09 -2.80
C VAL A 42 -4.44 1.16 -2.78
N ARG A 43 -3.77 0.26 -2.04
CA ARG A 43 -2.30 0.14 -2.07
C ARG A 43 -1.77 -0.29 -3.43
N LEU A 44 -2.46 -1.21 -4.11
CA LEU A 44 -2.12 -1.59 -5.48
C LEU A 44 -2.30 -0.40 -6.44
N MET A 45 -3.41 0.34 -6.34
CA MET A 45 -3.66 1.56 -7.14
C MET A 45 -2.58 2.63 -6.91
N ALA A 46 -2.11 2.79 -5.66
CA ALA A 46 -1.06 3.75 -5.31
C ALA A 46 0.36 3.24 -5.62
N GLY A 47 0.49 1.97 -5.99
CA GLY A 47 1.77 1.31 -6.18
C GLY A 47 2.48 1.77 -7.46
N PRO A 48 3.82 1.73 -7.48
CA PRO A 48 4.56 1.99 -8.70
C PRO A 48 4.15 1.00 -9.81
N GLY A 49 4.11 1.48 -11.05
CA GLY A 49 3.81 0.64 -12.22
C GLY A 49 2.34 0.27 -12.42
N PHE A 50 1.42 0.68 -11.53
CA PHE A 50 -0.01 0.36 -11.66
C PHE A 50 -0.61 0.86 -12.98
N ASP A 51 -0.44 2.14 -13.32
CA ASP A 51 -0.98 2.69 -14.57
C ASP A 51 -0.30 2.07 -15.80
N THR A 52 1.01 1.81 -15.76
CA THR A 52 1.73 1.10 -16.83
C THR A 52 1.22 -0.34 -17.00
N ALA A 53 0.92 -1.03 -15.90
CA ALA A 53 0.31 -2.35 -15.96
C ALA A 53 -1.07 -2.32 -16.63
N LEU A 54 -1.88 -1.29 -16.36
CA LEU A 54 -3.15 -1.09 -17.04
C LEU A 54 -2.98 -0.80 -18.54
N GLU A 55 -1.95 -0.05 -18.93
CA GLU A 55 -1.64 0.16 -20.36
C GLU A 55 -1.29 -1.15 -21.07
N ILE A 56 -0.47 -2.00 -20.45
CA ILE A 56 -0.15 -3.34 -20.97
C ILE A 56 -1.44 -4.17 -21.07
N LEU A 57 -2.22 -4.22 -19.99
CA LEU A 57 -3.44 -5.01 -19.92
C LEU A 57 -4.53 -4.49 -20.86
N HIS A 58 -4.51 -3.21 -21.24
CA HIS A 58 -5.45 -2.70 -22.23
C HIS A 58 -5.31 -3.40 -23.58
N ALA A 59 -4.10 -3.85 -23.94
CA ALA A 59 -3.87 -4.63 -25.16
C ALA A 59 -4.38 -6.09 -25.08
N GLU A 60 -4.50 -6.64 -23.87
CA GLU A 60 -4.88 -8.04 -23.64
C GLU A 60 -6.36 -8.20 -23.22
N LEU A 61 -6.81 -7.34 -22.31
CA LEU A 61 -8.11 -7.34 -21.63
C LEU A 61 -8.68 -5.90 -21.58
N PRO A 62 -9.03 -5.30 -22.74
CA PRO A 62 -9.36 -3.88 -22.83
C PRO A 62 -10.53 -3.45 -21.93
N ALA A 63 -11.56 -4.30 -21.80
CA ALA A 63 -12.74 -4.00 -21.00
C ALA A 63 -12.42 -3.98 -19.48
N ASP A 64 -11.67 -4.96 -18.99
CA ASP A 64 -11.29 -5.02 -17.58
C ASP A 64 -10.28 -3.92 -17.24
N ALA A 65 -9.28 -3.68 -18.08
CA ALA A 65 -8.32 -2.60 -17.90
C ALA A 65 -9.00 -1.22 -17.83
N ALA A 66 -9.97 -0.96 -18.71
CA ALA A 66 -10.74 0.29 -18.68
C ALA A 66 -11.57 0.41 -17.39
N ARG A 67 -12.23 -0.68 -16.95
CA ARG A 67 -13.01 -0.72 -15.70
C ARG A 67 -12.12 -0.42 -14.49
N TRP A 68 -11.00 -1.13 -14.37
CA TRP A 68 -10.07 -0.96 -13.25
C TRP A 68 -9.45 0.43 -13.23
N LYS A 69 -9.12 0.99 -14.41
CA LYS A 69 -8.68 2.38 -14.53
C LYS A 69 -9.74 3.34 -14.01
N SER A 70 -11.00 3.22 -14.46
CA SER A 70 -12.08 4.10 -13.99
C SER A 70 -12.33 3.96 -12.48
N GLN A 71 -12.24 2.75 -11.94
CA GLN A 71 -12.35 2.54 -10.49
C GLN A 71 -11.19 3.20 -9.73
N ALA A 72 -9.97 3.10 -10.23
CA ALA A 72 -8.81 3.75 -9.63
C ALA A 72 -8.91 5.28 -9.72
N ASP A 73 -9.34 5.84 -10.86
CA ASP A 73 -9.54 7.29 -11.03
C ASP A 73 -10.61 7.84 -10.06
N ALA A 74 -11.66 7.08 -9.79
CA ALA A 74 -12.69 7.47 -8.82
C ALA A 74 -12.24 7.31 -7.36
N THR A 75 -11.42 6.30 -7.06
CA THR A 75 -11.01 5.97 -5.69
C THR A 75 -9.79 6.76 -5.22
N LEU A 76 -8.79 6.90 -6.11
CA LEU A 76 -7.48 7.44 -5.82
C LEU A 76 -6.96 8.25 -7.03
N PRO A 77 -7.54 9.43 -7.31
CA PRO A 77 -7.23 10.21 -8.51
C PRO A 77 -5.75 10.62 -8.60
N GLU A 78 -5.12 10.92 -7.46
CA GLU A 78 -3.71 11.31 -7.38
C GLU A 78 -2.75 10.12 -7.35
N ARG A 79 -3.26 8.87 -7.33
CA ARG A 79 -2.44 7.65 -7.17
C ARG A 79 -1.52 7.66 -5.95
N ALA A 80 -1.88 8.45 -4.93
CA ALA A 80 -1.14 8.57 -3.69
C ALA A 80 -2.02 8.11 -2.53
N LEU A 81 -1.43 7.35 -1.60
CA LEU A 81 -2.13 7.00 -0.36
C LEU A 81 -2.50 8.27 0.42
N PRO A 82 -3.62 8.24 1.17
CA PRO A 82 -3.97 9.37 2.02
C PRO A 82 -2.87 9.63 3.06
N GLU A 83 -2.72 10.89 3.48
CA GLU A 83 -1.78 11.26 4.53
C GLU A 83 -2.08 10.46 5.81
N PRO A 84 -1.10 9.73 6.39
CA PRO A 84 -1.36 8.89 7.56
C PRO A 84 -1.90 9.70 8.75
N LEU A 85 -3.02 9.24 9.35
CA LEU A 85 -3.55 9.85 10.57
C LEU A 85 -2.60 9.69 11.77
N VAL A 86 -1.75 8.66 11.74
CA VAL A 86 -0.78 8.32 12.78
C VAL A 86 0.52 7.91 12.09
N ASP A 87 1.62 8.51 12.53
CA ASP A 87 2.97 8.21 12.09
C ASP A 87 3.80 7.60 13.24
N GLY A 88 5.06 7.26 12.96
CA GLY A 88 5.96 6.71 13.98
C GLY A 88 6.19 7.64 15.16
N ASN A 89 6.23 8.96 14.94
CA ASN A 89 6.42 9.94 16.01
C ASN A 89 5.23 9.96 16.97
N ALA A 90 4.01 9.84 16.45
CA ALA A 90 2.81 9.74 17.27
C ALA A 90 2.85 8.49 18.16
N LEU A 91 3.36 7.35 17.68
CA LEU A 91 3.51 6.16 18.52
C LEU A 91 4.54 6.35 19.64
N VAL A 92 5.65 7.04 19.36
CA VAL A 92 6.66 7.37 20.38
C VAL A 92 6.08 8.32 21.43
N ALA A 93 5.30 9.31 21.04
CA ALA A 93 4.62 10.23 21.95
C ALA A 93 3.62 9.53 22.89
N GLU A 94 3.03 8.42 22.44
CA GLU A 94 2.19 7.53 23.26
C GLU A 94 2.99 6.59 24.18
N GLY A 95 4.32 6.73 24.22
CA GLY A 95 5.21 5.91 25.06
C GLY A 95 5.57 4.55 24.45
N MET A 96 5.26 4.29 23.17
CA MET A 96 5.67 3.06 22.50
C MET A 96 7.14 3.12 22.10
N ARG A 97 7.86 1.99 22.24
CA ARG A 97 9.27 1.90 21.83
C ARG A 97 9.39 1.52 20.36
N PRO A 98 10.19 2.25 19.56
CA PRO A 98 10.45 1.92 18.17
C PRO A 98 10.94 0.48 17.99
N GLY A 99 10.45 -0.19 16.95
CA GLY A 99 10.86 -1.56 16.60
C GLY A 99 10.10 -2.12 15.40
N PRO A 100 10.38 -3.37 14.98
CA PRO A 100 9.79 -3.98 13.79
C PRO A 100 8.25 -3.98 13.78
N ARG A 101 7.63 -3.97 14.96
CA ARG A 101 6.17 -3.95 15.14
C ARG A 101 5.53 -2.60 14.79
N PHE A 102 6.29 -1.50 14.75
CA PHE A 102 5.75 -0.20 14.34
C PHE A 102 5.18 -0.26 12.94
N LYS A 103 5.89 -0.90 12.00
CA LYS A 103 5.38 -1.06 10.64
C LYS A 103 4.02 -1.75 10.62
N VAL A 104 3.88 -2.85 11.36
CA VAL A 104 2.61 -3.60 11.46
C VAL A 104 1.48 -2.75 12.03
N LEU A 105 1.76 -1.97 13.08
CA LEU A 105 0.77 -1.09 13.71
C LEU A 105 0.37 0.09 12.79
N LEU A 106 1.35 0.69 12.11
CA LEU A 106 1.12 1.78 11.16
C LEU A 106 0.36 1.29 9.92
N ASP A 107 0.69 0.10 9.40
CA ASP A 107 -0.03 -0.52 8.29
C ASP A 107 -1.48 -0.83 8.69
N LEU A 108 -1.72 -1.35 9.90
CA LEU A 108 -3.06 -1.56 10.44
C LEU A 108 -3.87 -0.25 10.52
N ALA A 109 -3.23 0.84 10.98
CA ALA A 109 -3.88 2.14 11.08
C ALA A 109 -4.19 2.73 9.69
N MET A 110 -3.25 2.61 8.74
CA MET A 110 -3.43 3.03 7.35
C MET A 110 -4.57 2.24 6.68
N ASP A 111 -4.60 0.92 6.86
CA ASP A 111 -5.66 0.09 6.26
C ASP A 111 -7.04 0.46 6.84
N ALA A 112 -7.11 0.71 8.15
CA ALA A 112 -8.32 1.21 8.80
C ALA A 112 -8.75 2.59 8.30
N GLN A 113 -7.78 3.45 8.00
CA GLN A 113 -8.03 4.78 7.45
C GLN A 113 -8.56 4.68 6.01
N ILE A 114 -7.91 3.88 5.17
CA ILE A 114 -8.34 3.63 3.79
C ILE A 114 -9.77 3.08 3.75
N GLU A 115 -10.10 2.18 4.67
CA GLU A 115 -11.44 1.58 4.79
C GLU A 115 -12.47 2.49 5.47
N GLY A 116 -12.08 3.68 5.93
CA GLY A 116 -12.95 4.61 6.65
C GLY A 116 -13.38 4.15 8.04
N ARG A 117 -12.75 3.09 8.59
CA ARG A 117 -12.99 2.62 9.97
C ARG A 117 -12.49 3.61 11.01
N VAL A 118 -11.47 4.39 10.67
CA VAL A 118 -10.98 5.51 11.47
C VAL A 118 -10.87 6.74 10.58
N THR A 119 -11.33 7.89 11.07
CA THR A 119 -11.30 9.16 10.33
C THR A 119 -10.55 10.25 11.09
N THR A 120 -10.10 9.96 12.31
CA THR A 120 -9.38 10.90 13.17
C THR A 120 -8.13 10.27 13.75
N ARG A 121 -7.13 11.11 14.05
CA ARG A 121 -5.90 10.69 14.74
C ARG A 121 -6.19 9.98 16.07
N ALA A 122 -7.17 10.44 16.83
CA ALA A 122 -7.53 9.84 18.12
C ALA A 122 -8.05 8.40 17.95
N GLN A 123 -8.94 8.16 17.00
CA GLN A 123 -9.46 6.82 16.68
C GLN A 123 -8.35 5.88 16.20
N ALA A 124 -7.45 6.38 15.34
CA ALA A 124 -6.32 5.60 14.84
C ALA A 124 -5.33 5.22 15.95
N LEU A 125 -5.04 6.14 16.89
CA LEU A 125 -4.20 5.84 18.06
C LEU A 125 -4.86 4.82 19.00
N GLU A 126 -6.16 4.92 19.22
CA GLU A 126 -6.91 3.94 20.01
C GLU A 126 -6.83 2.55 19.38
N LEU A 127 -7.05 2.43 18.07
CA LEU A 127 -6.90 1.18 17.33
C LEU A 127 -5.49 0.58 17.51
N VAL A 128 -4.45 1.41 17.35
CA VAL A 128 -3.06 0.97 17.50
C VAL A 128 -2.76 0.52 18.93
N ARG A 129 -3.28 1.21 19.95
CA ARG A 129 -3.13 0.80 21.36
C ARG A 129 -3.78 -0.57 21.61
N HIS A 130 -4.99 -0.80 21.11
CA HIS A 130 -5.65 -2.10 21.22
C HIS A 130 -4.90 -3.22 20.49
N ALA A 131 -4.33 -2.93 19.32
CA ALA A 131 -3.51 -3.91 18.60
C ALA A 131 -2.17 -4.19 19.29
N ALA A 132 -1.56 -3.19 19.93
CA ALA A 132 -0.31 -3.35 20.64
C ALA A 132 -0.45 -4.27 21.86
N THR A 133 -1.59 -4.24 22.56
CA THR A 133 -1.86 -5.12 23.71
C THR A 133 -2.12 -6.57 23.30
N THR A 134 -2.88 -6.80 22.22
CA THR A 134 -3.20 -8.15 21.72
C THR A 134 -1.99 -8.86 21.11
N LEU A 135 -1.07 -8.12 20.49
CA LEU A 135 0.19 -8.65 19.96
C LEU A 135 1.25 -8.93 21.06
N GLY A 136 0.88 -8.84 22.35
CA GLY A 136 1.75 -9.04 23.50
C GLY A 136 2.35 -7.72 23.99
N SER A 137 2.11 -7.42 25.28
CA SER A 137 2.27 -6.13 25.95
C SER A 137 3.58 -5.39 25.63
N PRO A 138 3.54 -4.07 25.38
CA PRO A 138 4.71 -3.25 25.65
C PRO A 138 4.99 -3.32 27.15
N LYS A 139 6.26 -3.51 27.54
CA LYS A 139 6.71 -3.12 28.88
C LYS A 139 6.46 -1.62 29.02
N VAL A 140 5.30 -1.27 29.55
CA VAL A 140 5.00 0.06 30.06
C VAL A 140 5.69 0.11 31.43
N ASP A 141 6.97 0.43 31.43
CA ASP A 141 7.63 0.82 32.67
C ASP A 141 7.16 2.26 32.97
N LYS A 142 6.26 2.39 33.96
CA LYS A 142 5.96 3.66 34.62
C LYS A 142 7.26 4.21 35.20
N ALA A 143 7.65 5.41 34.78
CA ALA A 143 8.53 6.28 35.54
C ALA A 143 7.68 7.26 36.35
#